data_AF-A0A1T5BK16-F1
#
_entry.id   AF-A0A1T5BK16-F1
#
_cell.length_a   1.000
_cell.length_b   1.000
_cell.length_c   1.000
_cell.angle_alpha   90.00
_cell.angle_beta   90.00
_cell.angle_gamma   90.00
#
_symmetry.space_group_name_H-M   'P 1'
#
loop_
_entity.id
_entity.type
_entity.pdbx_description
1 polymer ?
#
loop_
_entity_poly.entity_id
_entity_poly.type
_entity_poly.pdbx_seq_one_letter_code
_entity_poly.pdbx_strand_id
1 'polypeptide(L)'
;MREEDIHLFQQAAVHTKSWVLLRQTNVHSLQFIGRNDCTPKPMICKFKTANRNSNNRQIAGLVVSYEMHPNAFEKPESAEKQWIKYASKYFLTLRQMPLHKPSYGFGLDLDKASDRYGCITLDGKYLFGDYDLYDVIRRGDERRNMGVVIETDGGLSVNGIHHYKVMEYVNTAMGVDMIQHSNAALFERKFENVYVFSPSGGFEEWSAFKLREQYRIWKRRLIDTFGQEPLVKPPPVDPAGPSLKLVK
;
A
#
# COMPACT_ATOMS: atom_id res chain seq x y z
N MET A 1 7.58 0.62 10.20
CA MET A 1 6.51 1.48 10.77
C MET A 1 7.04 2.20 11.99
N ARG A 2 6.34 3.21 12.52
CA ARG A 2 6.71 3.80 13.81
C ARG A 2 6.33 2.86 14.94
N GLU A 3 7.09 2.88 16.04
CA GLU A 3 6.79 2.03 17.21
C GLU A 3 5.44 2.40 17.83
N GLU A 4 5.10 3.69 17.88
CA GLU A 4 3.81 4.15 18.42
C GLU A 4 2.60 3.63 17.62
N ASP A 5 2.78 3.30 16.35
CA ASP A 5 1.69 2.83 15.48
C ASP A 5 1.43 1.32 15.67
N ILE A 6 2.37 0.55 16.24
CA ILE A 6 2.24 -0.90 16.45
C ILE A 6 0.97 -1.21 17.24
N HIS A 7 0.73 -0.45 18.32
CA HIS A 7 -0.42 -0.68 19.18
C HIS A 7 -1.75 -0.46 18.45
N LEU A 8 -1.82 0.51 17.54
CA LEU A 8 -3.01 0.77 16.73
C LEU A 8 -3.35 -0.42 15.84
N PHE A 9 -2.34 -1.02 15.20
CA PHE A 9 -2.55 -2.20 14.36
C PHE A 9 -2.88 -3.46 15.18
N GLN A 10 -2.30 -3.64 16.36
CA GLN A 10 -2.68 -4.71 17.29
C GLN A 10 -4.17 -4.59 17.67
N GLN A 11 -4.61 -3.38 18.05
CA GLN A 11 -6.01 -3.12 18.37
C GLN A 11 -6.92 -3.35 17.15
N ALA A 12 -6.54 -2.90 15.96
CA ALA A 12 -7.30 -3.13 14.74
C ALA A 12 -7.45 -4.63 14.43
N ALA A 13 -6.39 -5.43 14.60
CA ALA A 13 -6.41 -6.88 14.41
C ALA A 13 -7.36 -7.58 15.40
N VAL A 14 -7.34 -7.19 16.67
CA VAL A 14 -8.26 -7.70 17.70
C VAL A 14 -9.70 -7.29 17.42
N HIS A 15 -9.93 -5.99 17.15
CA HIS A 15 -11.25 -5.43 16.89
C HIS A 15 -11.93 -6.09 15.70
N THR A 16 -11.19 -6.27 14.60
CA THR A 16 -11.72 -6.89 13.38
C THR A 16 -11.66 -8.42 13.40
N LYS A 17 -11.03 -9.02 14.42
CA LYS A 17 -10.77 -10.47 14.51
C LYS A 17 -10.04 -11.00 13.27
N SER A 18 -8.99 -10.29 12.85
CA SER A 18 -8.26 -10.57 11.61
C SER A 18 -6.76 -10.63 11.84
N TRP A 19 -6.08 -11.45 11.04
CA TRP A 19 -4.66 -11.26 10.78
C TRP A 19 -4.51 -10.03 9.91
N VAL A 20 -3.66 -9.10 10.33
CA VAL A 20 -3.32 -7.91 9.55
C VAL A 20 -1.85 -8.00 9.18
N LEU A 21 -1.54 -8.04 7.89
CA LEU A 21 -0.19 -8.08 7.38
C LEU A 21 0.11 -6.75 6.70
N LEU A 22 1.18 -6.09 7.11
CA LEU A 22 1.60 -4.80 6.58
C LEU A 22 2.99 -4.91 5.96
N ARG A 23 3.18 -4.30 4.78
CA ARG A 23 4.50 -4.21 4.14
C ARG A 23 5.39 -3.26 4.92
N GLN A 24 6.70 -3.42 4.75
CA GLN A 24 7.65 -2.43 5.26
C GLN A 24 7.61 -1.17 4.39
N THR A 25 7.04 -0.09 4.94
CA THR A 25 7.16 1.26 4.37
C THR A 25 8.62 1.71 4.38
N ASN A 26 8.99 2.54 3.40
CA ASN A 26 10.28 3.21 3.37
C ASN A 26 10.52 3.95 4.71
N VAL A 27 11.55 3.52 5.46
CA VAL A 27 11.84 4.01 6.82
C VAL A 27 12.02 5.53 6.87
N HIS A 28 12.57 6.13 5.80
CA HIS A 28 12.74 7.58 5.72
C HIS A 28 11.42 8.34 5.60
N SER A 29 10.32 7.67 5.24
CA SER A 29 8.98 8.29 5.18
C SER A 29 8.39 8.51 6.57
N LEU A 30 8.81 7.73 7.57
CA LEU A 30 8.18 7.71 8.89
C LEU A 30 8.30 9.05 9.62
N GLN A 31 9.39 9.79 9.38
CA GLN A 31 9.62 11.12 9.97
C GLN A 31 8.62 12.20 9.50
N PHE A 32 7.87 11.93 8.42
CA PHE A 32 6.90 12.89 7.88
C PHE A 32 5.48 12.67 8.39
N ILE A 33 5.22 11.55 9.09
CA ILE A 33 3.92 11.27 9.67
C ILE A 33 3.60 12.32 10.74
N GLY A 34 2.41 12.93 10.64
CA GLY A 34 1.95 13.96 11.57
C GLY A 34 2.47 15.39 11.28
N ARG A 35 3.30 15.58 10.25
CA ARG A 35 3.75 16.93 9.87
C ARG A 35 2.68 17.67 9.06
N ASN A 36 2.40 18.92 9.43
CA ASN A 36 1.37 19.75 8.78
C ASN A 36 1.64 20.05 7.30
N ASP A 37 2.91 20.07 6.90
CA ASP A 37 3.35 20.34 5.52
C ASP A 37 3.45 19.09 4.64
N CYS A 38 3.06 17.93 5.18
CA CYS A 38 3.15 16.64 4.51
C CYS A 38 1.82 15.88 4.57
N THR A 39 1.60 14.97 3.63
CA THR A 39 0.45 14.05 3.62
C THR A 39 0.87 12.70 3.04
N PRO A 40 0.26 11.58 3.49
CA PRO A 40 0.52 10.29 2.88
C PRO A 40 0.15 10.35 1.40
N LYS A 41 0.94 9.65 0.60
CA LYS A 41 0.72 9.54 -0.83
C LYS A 41 -0.63 8.85 -1.10
N PRO A 42 -1.59 9.48 -1.80
CA PRO A 42 -2.88 8.85 -2.06
C PRO A 42 -2.77 7.72 -3.08
N MET A 43 -3.77 6.83 -3.11
CA MET A 43 -3.83 5.69 -4.04
C MET A 43 -3.61 6.09 -5.51
N ILE A 44 -4.12 7.25 -5.92
CA ILE A 44 -4.01 7.76 -7.30
C ILE A 44 -2.58 8.18 -7.69
N CYS A 45 -1.72 8.47 -6.71
CA CYS A 45 -0.33 8.77 -6.93
C CYS A 45 0.44 7.46 -7.11
N LYS A 46 1.14 7.30 -8.23
CA LYS A 46 1.90 6.06 -8.53
C LYS A 46 3.41 6.25 -8.52
N PHE A 47 3.89 7.47 -8.31
CA PHE A 47 5.31 7.81 -8.19
C PHE A 47 5.97 7.16 -6.96
N LYS A 48 7.29 7.06 -6.95
CA LYS A 48 8.05 6.39 -5.88
C LYS A 48 8.61 7.39 -4.88
N THR A 49 8.75 6.95 -3.62
CA THR A 49 9.49 7.71 -2.61
C THR A 49 11.00 7.53 -2.81
N ALA A 50 11.76 8.58 -2.51
CA ALA A 50 13.22 8.52 -2.51
C ALA A 50 13.72 7.64 -1.36
N ASN A 51 14.70 6.80 -1.64
CA ASN A 51 15.39 5.99 -0.62
C ASN A 51 16.53 6.76 0.05
N ARG A 52 17.03 7.84 -0.56
CA ARG A 52 18.15 8.62 -0.06
C ARG A 52 18.06 10.08 -0.51
N ASN A 53 18.81 10.93 0.19
CA ASN A 53 19.01 12.32 -0.21
C ASN A 53 19.80 12.40 -1.52
N SER A 54 19.60 13.48 -2.28
CA SER A 54 20.23 13.68 -3.59
C SER A 54 20.57 15.14 -3.78
N ASN A 55 21.73 15.44 -4.38
CA ASN A 55 22.17 16.80 -4.70
C ASN A 55 22.13 17.76 -3.49
N ASN A 56 22.54 17.28 -2.30
CA ASN A 56 22.48 17.99 -1.02
C ASN A 56 21.06 18.38 -0.54
N ARG A 57 20.01 17.76 -1.10
CA ARG A 57 18.61 18.00 -0.72
C ARG A 57 18.09 16.92 0.23
N GLN A 58 17.28 17.34 1.21
CA GLN A 58 16.68 16.47 2.21
C GLN A 58 15.35 15.88 1.71
N ILE A 59 15.46 14.92 0.79
CA ILE A 59 14.31 14.36 0.07
C ILE A 59 14.02 12.89 0.39
N ALA A 60 14.88 12.21 1.14
CA ALA A 60 14.68 10.81 1.51
C ALA A 60 13.33 10.63 2.23
N GLY A 61 12.51 9.69 1.74
CA GLY A 61 11.16 9.42 2.26
C GLY A 61 10.03 10.23 1.61
N LEU A 62 10.34 11.27 0.84
CA LEU A 62 9.35 12.01 0.05
C LEU A 62 9.18 11.40 -1.33
N VAL A 63 8.03 11.63 -1.95
CA VAL A 63 7.79 11.32 -3.36
C VAL A 63 8.51 12.36 -4.22
N VAL A 64 9.38 11.91 -5.14
CA VAL A 64 10.25 12.81 -5.92
C VAL A 64 10.17 12.53 -7.41
N SER A 65 10.49 13.56 -8.20
CA SER A 65 10.66 13.44 -9.64
C SER A 65 11.86 12.56 -9.98
N TYR A 66 11.61 11.52 -10.78
CA TYR A 66 12.68 10.69 -11.32
C TYR A 66 13.57 11.48 -12.28
N GLU A 67 12.98 12.36 -13.09
CA GLU A 67 13.71 13.20 -14.04
C GLU A 67 14.75 14.11 -13.35
N MET A 68 14.45 14.54 -12.12
CA MET A 68 15.31 15.46 -11.36
C MET A 68 16.26 14.75 -10.39
N HIS A 69 15.84 13.60 -9.84
CA HIS A 69 16.59 12.87 -8.83
C HIS A 69 16.67 11.36 -9.13
N PRO A 70 17.21 10.93 -10.29
CA PRO A 70 17.24 9.52 -10.65
C PRO A 70 18.09 8.68 -9.67
N ASN A 71 19.12 9.30 -9.07
CA ASN A 71 20.02 8.65 -8.12
C ASN A 71 19.46 8.53 -6.69
N ALA A 72 18.24 9.03 -6.44
CA ALA A 72 17.61 8.95 -5.12
C ALA A 72 16.94 7.60 -4.84
N PHE A 73 16.85 6.71 -5.83
CA PHE A 73 16.12 5.45 -5.75
C PHE A 73 17.08 4.25 -5.69
N GLU A 74 16.75 3.25 -4.87
CA GLU A 74 17.42 1.94 -4.92
C GLU A 74 17.05 1.13 -6.16
N LYS A 75 15.82 1.35 -6.68
CA LYS A 75 15.29 0.68 -7.87
C LYS A 75 14.90 1.73 -8.92
N PRO A 76 15.88 2.40 -9.55
CA PRO A 76 15.64 3.52 -10.48
C PRO A 76 14.70 3.13 -11.64
N GLU A 77 14.90 1.96 -12.24
CA GLU A 77 14.03 1.36 -13.28
C GLU A 77 12.53 1.37 -12.89
N SER A 78 12.22 1.04 -11.63
CA SER A 78 10.83 1.04 -11.16
C SER A 78 10.30 2.46 -10.98
N ALA A 79 11.13 3.42 -10.60
CA ALA A 79 10.73 4.82 -10.46
C ALA A 79 10.51 5.45 -11.85
N GLU A 80 11.44 5.21 -12.78
CA GLU A 80 11.37 5.62 -14.18
C GLU A 80 10.10 5.13 -14.86
N LYS A 81 9.81 3.83 -14.75
CA LYS A 81 8.61 3.23 -15.35
C LYS A 81 7.32 3.92 -14.89
N GLN A 82 7.22 4.24 -13.60
CA GLN A 82 6.05 4.94 -13.07
C GLN A 82 6.04 6.41 -13.51
N TRP A 83 7.20 7.06 -13.55
CA TRP A 83 7.34 8.43 -14.03
C TRP A 83 6.85 8.58 -15.47
N ILE A 84 7.40 7.78 -16.40
CA ILE A 84 7.01 7.80 -17.82
C ILE A 84 5.50 7.58 -17.99
N LYS A 85 4.92 6.66 -17.20
CA LYS A 85 3.50 6.31 -17.32
C LYS A 85 2.55 7.41 -16.81
N TYR A 86 2.92 8.13 -15.75
CA TYR A 86 1.98 9.00 -15.02
C TYR A 86 2.33 10.49 -15.02
N ALA A 87 3.58 10.89 -15.29
CA ALA A 87 3.98 12.29 -15.19
C ALA A 87 3.19 13.21 -16.14
N SER A 88 2.95 12.76 -17.39
CA SER A 88 2.15 13.51 -18.37
C SER A 88 0.69 13.66 -17.95
N LYS A 89 0.09 12.62 -17.33
CA LYS A 89 -1.29 12.66 -16.82
C LYS A 89 -1.50 13.79 -15.80
N TYR A 90 -0.48 14.07 -15.00
CA TYR A 90 -0.53 15.07 -13.93
C TYR A 90 0.21 16.36 -14.26
N PHE A 91 0.62 16.57 -15.53
CA PHE A 91 1.37 17.74 -15.99
C PHE A 91 2.65 18.01 -15.18
N LEU A 92 3.32 16.95 -14.70
CA LEU A 92 4.52 17.03 -13.87
C LEU A 92 5.83 17.01 -14.67
N THR A 93 5.76 17.12 -16.00
CA THR A 93 6.95 17.13 -16.85
C THR A 93 7.57 18.53 -16.91
N LEU A 94 8.91 18.61 -16.94
CA LEU A 94 9.63 19.89 -17.01
C LEU A 94 9.25 20.74 -18.24
N ARG A 95 8.63 20.13 -19.26
CA ARG A 95 8.23 20.78 -20.51
C ARG A 95 6.85 21.46 -20.46
N GLN A 96 6.03 21.23 -19.43
CA GLN A 96 4.63 21.66 -19.36
C GLN A 96 4.37 22.74 -18.28
N MET A 97 5.39 23.51 -17.94
CA MET A 97 5.43 24.44 -16.79
C MET A 97 4.72 25.78 -17.03
N PRO A 98 4.06 26.39 -16.01
CA PRO A 98 4.66 26.69 -14.71
C PRO A 98 3.74 26.42 -13.50
N LEU A 99 4.04 25.42 -12.67
CA LEU A 99 3.40 25.32 -11.35
C LEU A 99 4.48 25.00 -10.32
N HIS A 100 5.06 26.07 -9.76
CA HIS A 100 5.69 26.00 -8.46
C HIS A 100 4.58 25.67 -7.44
N LYS A 101 4.71 24.53 -6.75
CA LYS A 101 3.88 24.10 -5.60
C LYS A 101 2.44 24.67 -5.60
N PRO A 102 1.55 24.17 -6.49
CA PRO A 102 0.20 24.69 -6.58
C PRO A 102 -0.57 24.44 -5.27
N SER A 103 -1.46 25.36 -4.93
CA SER A 103 -2.33 25.22 -3.75
C SER A 103 -3.40 24.14 -3.93
N TYR A 104 -3.64 23.67 -5.17
CA TYR A 104 -4.60 22.63 -5.48
C TYR A 104 -4.05 21.66 -6.54
N GLY A 105 -4.34 20.37 -6.38
CA GLY A 105 -3.93 19.30 -7.26
C GLY A 105 -2.46 18.91 -7.10
N PHE A 106 -1.98 18.06 -8.00
CA PHE A 106 -0.58 17.66 -8.04
C PHE A 106 0.32 18.79 -8.50
N GLY A 107 1.51 18.89 -7.93
CA GLY A 107 2.56 19.74 -8.48
C GLY A 107 3.95 19.34 -8.06
N LEU A 108 4.93 20.13 -8.50
CA LEU A 108 6.34 19.86 -8.33
C LEU A 108 7.00 21.06 -7.65
N ASP A 109 7.79 20.81 -6.61
CA ASP A 109 8.61 21.86 -6.00
C ASP A 109 9.82 22.15 -6.90
N LEU A 110 9.88 23.36 -7.42
CA LEU A 110 10.90 23.80 -8.37
C LEU A 110 11.68 25.01 -7.89
N ASP A 111 11.45 25.42 -6.64
CA ASP A 111 12.31 26.42 -6.06
C ASP A 111 13.68 25.79 -5.81
N LYS A 112 14.68 26.26 -6.56
CA LYS A 112 16.07 25.82 -6.41
C LYS A 112 16.67 26.23 -5.07
N ALA A 113 16.04 27.10 -4.28
CA ALA A 113 16.46 27.34 -2.90
C ALA A 113 15.89 26.27 -1.95
N SER A 114 14.73 25.67 -2.26
CA SER A 114 14.07 24.67 -1.42
C SER A 114 14.90 23.40 -1.21
N ASP A 115 15.03 22.97 0.04
CA ASP A 115 15.59 21.65 0.40
C ASP A 115 14.77 20.47 -0.13
N ARG A 116 13.58 20.74 -0.67
CA ARG A 116 12.65 19.78 -1.27
C ARG A 116 12.45 20.00 -2.75
N TYR A 117 13.38 20.71 -3.41
CA TYR A 117 13.45 20.80 -4.86
C TYR A 117 13.30 19.40 -5.49
N GLY A 118 12.39 19.28 -6.46
CA GLY A 118 12.03 18.05 -7.14
C GLY A 118 11.04 17.15 -6.41
N CYS A 119 10.54 17.51 -5.23
CA CYS A 119 9.50 16.75 -4.54
C CYS A 119 8.11 17.02 -5.13
N ILE A 120 7.28 15.98 -5.17
CA ILE A 120 5.89 16.05 -5.60
C ILE A 120 5.02 16.49 -4.42
N THR A 121 4.07 17.37 -4.72
CA THR A 121 3.07 17.88 -3.78
C THR A 121 1.66 17.55 -4.24
N LEU A 122 0.73 17.52 -3.30
CA LEU A 122 -0.71 17.50 -3.51
C LEU A 122 -1.34 18.56 -2.60
N ASP A 123 -2.09 19.49 -3.20
CA ASP A 123 -2.73 20.59 -2.47
C ASP A 123 -1.74 21.36 -1.57
N GLY A 124 -0.55 21.61 -2.12
CA GLY A 124 0.55 22.28 -1.40
C GLY A 124 1.23 21.47 -0.28
N LYS A 125 0.88 20.20 -0.06
CA LYS A 125 1.55 19.31 0.90
C LYS A 125 2.48 18.33 0.21
N TYR A 126 3.65 18.08 0.79
CA TYR A 126 4.58 17.09 0.25
C TYR A 126 4.08 15.67 0.50
N LEU A 127 4.24 14.81 -0.48
CA LEU A 127 3.81 13.42 -0.38
C LEU A 127 4.92 12.57 0.23
N PHE A 128 4.56 11.69 1.17
CA PHE A 128 5.45 10.68 1.75
C PHE A 128 4.84 9.28 1.67
N GLY A 129 5.63 8.26 2.00
CA GLY A 129 5.19 6.86 1.95
C GLY A 129 4.05 6.53 2.92
N ASP A 130 3.05 5.84 2.42
CA ASP A 130 1.88 5.34 3.13
C ASP A 130 2.11 3.95 3.75
N TYR A 131 1.12 3.44 4.48
CA TYR A 131 1.07 2.09 5.03
C TYR A 131 0.33 1.16 4.08
N ASP A 132 1.08 0.33 3.37
CA ASP A 132 0.54 -0.67 2.45
C ASP A 132 0.13 -1.94 3.19
N LEU A 133 -1.17 -2.25 3.21
CA LEU A 133 -1.65 -3.56 3.65
C LEU A 133 -1.22 -4.63 2.64
N TYR A 134 -0.47 -5.62 3.12
CA TYR A 134 -0.12 -6.82 2.37
C TYR A 134 -1.33 -7.76 2.26
N ASP A 135 -1.97 -8.07 3.38
CA ASP A 135 -3.17 -8.92 3.41
C ASP A 135 -3.98 -8.68 4.70
N VAL A 136 -5.27 -8.99 4.65
CA VAL A 136 -6.16 -8.95 5.82
C VAL A 136 -7.02 -10.21 5.82
N ILE A 137 -6.71 -11.14 6.73
CA ILE A 137 -7.31 -12.48 6.73
C ILE A 137 -8.17 -12.62 7.98
N ARG A 138 -9.48 -12.80 7.79
CA ARG A 138 -10.39 -13.06 8.92
C ARG A 138 -9.98 -14.35 9.63
N ARG A 139 -9.94 -14.33 10.97
CA ARG A 139 -9.66 -15.53 11.78
C ARG A 139 -10.60 -16.67 11.38
N GLY A 140 -10.04 -17.86 11.15
CA GLY A 140 -10.76 -19.05 10.71
C GLY A 140 -10.87 -19.21 9.17
N ASP A 141 -10.60 -18.15 8.40
CA ASP A 141 -10.58 -18.19 6.94
C ASP A 141 -9.15 -18.26 6.37
N GLU A 142 -8.13 -18.51 7.21
CA GLU A 142 -6.74 -18.59 6.78
C GLU A 142 -6.55 -19.59 5.63
N ARG A 143 -7.38 -20.64 5.62
CA ARG A 143 -7.36 -21.69 4.58
C ARG A 143 -8.14 -21.39 3.32
N ARG A 144 -8.98 -20.36 3.34
CA ARG A 144 -9.83 -19.98 2.22
C ARG A 144 -9.30 -18.75 1.50
N ASN A 145 -8.57 -17.90 2.22
CA ASN A 145 -8.09 -16.58 1.80
C ASN A 145 -9.09 -15.87 0.87
N MET A 146 -10.32 -15.70 1.38
CA MET A 146 -11.40 -15.08 0.61
C MET A 146 -11.16 -13.58 0.52
N GLY A 147 -11.38 -13.03 -0.67
CA GLY A 147 -11.32 -11.59 -0.90
C GLY A 147 -12.46 -11.09 -1.76
N VAL A 148 -12.74 -9.80 -1.61
CA VAL A 148 -13.66 -9.05 -2.46
C VAL A 148 -12.85 -8.56 -3.66
N VAL A 149 -13.27 -8.96 -4.86
CA VAL A 149 -12.70 -8.45 -6.11
C VAL A 149 -13.35 -7.10 -6.41
N ILE A 150 -12.52 -6.08 -6.63
CA ILE A 150 -12.95 -4.71 -6.94
C ILE A 150 -12.20 -4.26 -8.18
N GLU A 151 -12.93 -3.77 -9.17
CA GLU A 151 -12.35 -3.14 -10.34
C GLU A 151 -12.27 -1.63 -10.10
N THR A 152 -11.08 -1.05 -10.23
CA THR A 152 -10.85 0.40 -10.06
C THR A 152 -9.82 0.87 -11.07
N ASP A 153 -10.14 1.95 -11.81
CA ASP A 153 -9.26 2.59 -12.81
C ASP A 153 -8.56 1.61 -13.79
N GLY A 154 -9.29 0.60 -14.28
CA GLY A 154 -8.79 -0.38 -15.24
C GLY A 154 -7.89 -1.47 -14.66
N GLY A 155 -7.83 -1.60 -13.34
CA GLY A 155 -7.14 -2.68 -12.62
C GLY A 155 -8.07 -3.47 -11.71
N LEU A 156 -7.84 -4.78 -11.60
CA LEU A 156 -8.49 -5.64 -10.60
C LEU A 156 -7.69 -5.61 -9.30
N SER A 157 -8.33 -5.23 -8.21
CA SER A 157 -7.83 -5.37 -6.84
C SER A 157 -8.59 -6.47 -6.13
N VAL A 158 -7.92 -7.24 -5.26
CA VAL A 158 -8.63 -8.13 -4.33
C VAL A 158 -8.26 -7.77 -2.92
N ASN A 159 -9.29 -7.48 -2.14
CA ASN A 159 -9.18 -7.05 -0.76
C ASN A 159 -9.65 -8.16 0.16
N GLY A 160 -8.92 -8.44 1.23
CA GLY A 160 -9.43 -9.29 2.31
C GLY A 160 -10.79 -8.78 2.83
N ILE A 161 -11.67 -9.67 3.29
CA ILE A 161 -13.06 -9.32 3.66
C ILE A 161 -13.14 -8.19 4.69
N HIS A 162 -12.14 -8.06 5.57
CA HIS A 162 -12.08 -7.01 6.60
C HIS A 162 -11.13 -5.86 6.26
N HIS A 163 -10.62 -5.79 5.02
CA HIS A 163 -9.66 -4.77 4.60
C HIS A 163 -10.14 -3.35 4.92
N TYR A 164 -11.35 -2.98 4.49
CA TYR A 164 -11.90 -1.65 4.73
C TYR A 164 -12.13 -1.35 6.22
N LYS A 165 -12.48 -2.36 7.02
CA LYS A 165 -12.66 -2.18 8.47
C LYS A 165 -11.33 -1.89 9.17
N VAL A 166 -10.25 -2.56 8.76
CA VAL A 166 -8.90 -2.29 9.26
C VAL A 166 -8.44 -0.91 8.83
N MET A 167 -8.64 -0.57 7.55
CA MET A 167 -8.28 0.74 6.99
C MET A 167 -9.01 1.88 7.73
N GLU A 168 -10.33 1.78 7.88
CA GLU A 168 -11.17 2.75 8.58
C GLU A 168 -10.72 2.91 10.05
N TYR A 169 -10.51 1.80 10.77
CA TYR A 169 -10.07 1.84 12.16
C TYR A 169 -8.74 2.59 12.31
N VAL A 170 -7.73 2.22 11.52
CA VAL A 170 -6.38 2.79 11.63
C VAL A 170 -6.37 4.25 11.19
N ASN A 171 -6.95 4.58 10.04
CA ASN A 171 -6.95 5.95 9.53
C ASN A 171 -7.70 6.90 10.47
N THR A 172 -8.84 6.47 11.02
CA THR A 172 -9.60 7.25 12.01
C THR A 172 -8.76 7.50 13.26
N ALA A 173 -8.10 6.47 13.80
CA ALA A 173 -7.26 6.60 14.99
C ALA A 173 -6.02 7.49 14.75
N MET A 174 -5.48 7.50 13.53
CA MET A 174 -4.34 8.34 13.16
C MET A 174 -4.73 9.78 12.77
N GLY A 175 -6.01 10.04 12.47
CA GLY A 175 -6.48 11.34 11.99
C GLY A 175 -6.00 11.70 10.58
N VAL A 176 -5.48 10.73 9.82
CA VAL A 176 -5.00 10.90 8.45
C VAL A 176 -5.09 9.56 7.71
N ASP A 177 -5.33 9.62 6.40
CA ASP A 177 -5.45 8.43 5.55
C ASP A 177 -4.09 7.80 5.26
N MET A 178 -3.50 7.14 6.26
CA MET A 178 -2.22 6.42 6.17
C MET A 178 -2.32 5.12 5.37
N ILE A 179 -3.46 4.43 5.43
CA ILE A 179 -3.72 3.24 4.62
C ILE A 179 -4.64 3.69 3.50
N GLN A 180 -4.12 3.70 2.27
CA GLN A 180 -4.84 4.17 1.11
C GLN A 180 -5.27 3.02 0.20
N HIS A 181 -4.60 1.88 0.27
CA HIS A 181 -4.92 0.73 -0.56
C HIS A 181 -4.49 -0.60 0.06
N SER A 182 -5.06 -1.69 -0.44
CA SER A 182 -4.45 -3.01 -0.33
C SER A 182 -3.37 -3.14 -1.41
N ASN A 183 -2.43 -4.04 -1.20
CA ASN A 183 -1.79 -4.70 -2.31
C ASN A 183 -2.35 -6.12 -2.39
N ALA A 184 -2.66 -6.58 -3.60
CA ALA A 184 -3.25 -7.89 -3.77
C ALA A 184 -2.19 -9.00 -3.55
N ALA A 185 -1.90 -9.35 -2.29
CA ALA A 185 -1.15 -10.59 -1.97
C ALA A 185 -1.78 -11.83 -2.61
N LEU A 186 -3.08 -11.75 -2.93
CA LEU A 186 -3.83 -12.80 -3.63
C LEU A 186 -3.39 -13.01 -5.09
N PHE A 187 -2.75 -12.02 -5.74
CA PHE A 187 -2.29 -12.16 -7.13
C PHE A 187 -0.77 -12.11 -7.30
N GLU A 188 -0.05 -11.38 -6.46
CA GLU A 188 1.41 -11.27 -6.60
C GLU A 188 2.14 -12.28 -5.71
N ARG A 189 2.80 -13.27 -6.34
CA ARG A 189 3.72 -14.22 -5.68
C ARG A 189 5.03 -13.57 -5.18
N LYS A 190 5.00 -12.29 -4.84
CA LYS A 190 6.15 -11.55 -4.29
C LYS A 190 6.02 -11.56 -2.77
N PHE A 191 6.77 -12.46 -2.16
CA PHE A 191 6.94 -12.47 -0.72
C PHE A 191 8.01 -11.46 -0.35
N GLU A 192 7.72 -10.65 0.66
CA GLU A 192 8.63 -9.66 1.23
C GLU A 192 8.56 -9.72 2.75
N ASN A 193 9.41 -8.94 3.42
CA ASN A 193 9.33 -8.83 4.86
C ASN A 193 8.08 -8.01 5.23
N VAL A 194 7.32 -8.51 6.20
CA VAL A 194 6.06 -7.92 6.64
C VAL A 194 5.96 -7.86 8.16
N TYR A 195 5.23 -6.87 8.64
CA TYR A 195 4.71 -6.83 9.99
C TYR A 195 3.42 -7.62 10.06
N VAL A 196 3.27 -8.46 11.08
CA VAL A 196 2.09 -9.32 11.25
C VAL A 196 1.47 -9.09 12.60
N PHE A 197 0.17 -8.77 12.58
CA PHE A 197 -0.65 -8.58 13.76
C PHE A 197 -1.67 -9.70 13.84
N SER A 198 -1.68 -10.42 14.95
CA SER A 198 -2.59 -11.56 15.12
C SER A 198 -3.96 -11.10 15.63
N PRO A 199 -5.03 -11.88 15.37
CA PRO A 199 -6.36 -11.62 15.94
C PRO A 199 -6.40 -11.62 17.48
N SER A 200 -5.34 -12.06 18.14
CA SER A 200 -5.19 -12.08 19.61
C SER A 200 -4.34 -10.92 20.13
N GLY A 201 -3.93 -9.98 19.28
CA GLY A 201 -3.12 -8.81 19.65
C GLY A 201 -1.61 -9.06 19.64
N GLY A 202 -1.16 -10.20 19.12
CA GLY A 202 0.27 -10.47 18.94
C GLY A 202 0.85 -9.62 17.80
N PHE A 203 2.16 -9.33 17.89
CA PHE A 203 2.91 -8.64 16.86
C PHE A 203 4.20 -9.41 16.57
N GLU A 204 4.50 -9.62 15.29
CA GLU A 204 5.73 -10.27 14.83
C GLU A 204 6.21 -9.64 13.52
N GLU A 205 7.53 -9.65 13.32
CA GLU A 205 8.13 -9.43 12.01
C GLU A 205 8.37 -10.75 11.31
N TRP A 206 7.81 -10.91 10.12
CA TRP A 206 8.02 -12.10 9.31
C TRP A 206 8.92 -11.77 8.14
N SER A 207 9.97 -12.57 7.96
CA SER A 207 10.77 -12.53 6.74
C SER A 207 9.95 -13.02 5.55
N ALA A 208 10.37 -12.64 4.33
CA ALA A 208 9.78 -13.18 3.10
C ALA A 208 9.71 -14.72 3.08
N PHE A 209 10.72 -15.38 3.66
CA PHE A 209 10.75 -16.85 3.79
C PHE A 209 9.66 -17.36 4.75
N LYS A 210 9.56 -16.79 5.96
CA LYS A 210 8.53 -17.18 6.94
C LYS A 210 7.13 -16.91 6.40
N LEU A 211 6.94 -15.76 5.75
CA LEU A 211 5.68 -15.40 5.11
C LEU A 211 5.30 -16.45 4.04
N ARG A 212 6.24 -16.83 3.18
CA ARG A 212 6.02 -17.88 2.17
C ARG A 212 5.62 -19.20 2.81
N GLU A 213 6.35 -19.66 3.82
CA GLU A 213 6.04 -20.92 4.51
C GLU A 213 4.68 -20.86 5.21
N GLN A 214 4.34 -19.74 5.83
CA GLN A 214 3.02 -19.56 6.43
C GLN A 214 1.91 -19.61 5.37
N TYR A 215 2.10 -18.94 4.23
CA TYR A 215 1.15 -19.02 3.12
C TYR A 215 1.06 -20.42 2.50
N ARG A 216 2.07 -21.30 2.66
CA ARG A 216 1.95 -22.73 2.28
C ARG A 216 1.15 -23.56 3.27
N ILE A 217 1.08 -23.13 4.53
CA ILE A 217 0.23 -23.75 5.56
C ILE A 217 -1.22 -23.27 5.40
N TRP A 218 -1.38 -21.97 5.11
CA TRP A 218 -2.65 -21.31 4.86
C TRP A 218 -3.24 -21.74 3.51
N LYS A 219 -2.50 -21.73 2.39
CA LYS A 219 -2.94 -22.37 1.15
C LYS A 219 -2.91 -23.89 1.31
N ARG A 220 -4.05 -24.56 1.18
CA ARG A 220 -4.13 -26.03 1.33
C ARG A 220 -3.24 -26.76 0.30
N ARG A 221 -2.73 -27.95 0.68
CA ARG A 221 -2.41 -29.04 -0.27
C ARG A 221 -3.54 -29.08 -1.30
N LEU A 222 -3.20 -28.93 -2.58
CA LEU A 222 -4.04 -29.43 -3.66
C LEU A 222 -4.27 -30.91 -3.36
N ILE A 223 -5.44 -31.25 -2.80
CA ILE A 223 -6.00 -32.57 -3.11
C ILE A 223 -6.41 -32.40 -4.55
N ASP A 224 -5.66 -33.04 -5.43
CA ASP A 224 -6.06 -33.20 -6.80
C ASP A 224 -7.36 -34.01 -6.82
N THR A 225 -8.49 -33.31 -6.78
CA THR A 225 -9.82 -33.87 -7.01
C THR A 225 -10.13 -33.85 -8.51
N PHE A 226 -9.24 -34.36 -9.35
CA PHE A 226 -9.68 -35.04 -10.58
C PHE A 226 -10.33 -36.37 -10.20
N GLY A 227 -11.53 -36.32 -9.61
CA GLY A 227 -12.20 -37.57 -9.30
C GLY A 227 -13.64 -37.57 -8.85
N GLN A 228 -14.17 -36.59 -8.11
CA GLN A 228 -15.58 -36.65 -7.67
C GLN A 228 -16.26 -35.28 -7.57
N GLU A 229 -17.50 -35.25 -8.04
CA GLU A 229 -18.40 -34.10 -8.16
C GLU A 229 -18.65 -33.35 -6.83
N PRO A 230 -18.95 -32.04 -6.88
CA PRO A 230 -19.17 -31.23 -5.69
C PRO A 230 -20.49 -31.61 -4.97
N LEU A 231 -20.36 -32.07 -3.73
CA LEU A 231 -21.50 -32.42 -2.86
C LEU A 231 -22.32 -31.23 -2.32
N VAL A 232 -22.00 -29.98 -2.67
CA VAL A 232 -22.80 -28.82 -2.24
C VAL A 232 -22.80 -27.75 -3.34
N LYS A 233 -23.97 -27.45 -3.92
CA LYS A 233 -24.14 -26.28 -4.80
C LYS A 233 -23.87 -25.01 -3.98
N PRO A 234 -23.05 -24.06 -4.47
CA PRO A 234 -22.90 -22.77 -3.81
C PRO A 234 -24.27 -22.07 -3.72
N PRO A 235 -24.56 -21.35 -2.63
CA PRO A 235 -25.81 -20.62 -2.50
C PRO A 235 -25.94 -19.61 -3.66
N PRO A 236 -27.18 -19.33 -4.11
CA PRO A 236 -27.42 -18.40 -5.21
C PRO A 236 -26.84 -17.03 -4.88
N VAL A 237 -26.06 -16.49 -5.82
CA VAL A 237 -25.45 -15.17 -5.74
C VAL A 237 -26.54 -14.13 -6.00
N ASP A 238 -26.75 -13.22 -5.04
CA ASP A 238 -27.56 -12.02 -5.22
C ASP A 238 -26.91 -11.13 -6.30
N PRO A 239 -27.59 -10.83 -7.42
CA PRO A 239 -27.03 -10.02 -8.51
C PRO A 239 -26.79 -8.54 -8.15
N ALA A 240 -27.21 -8.07 -6.97
CA ALA A 240 -27.02 -6.69 -6.52
C ALA A 240 -25.88 -6.49 -5.50
N GLY A 241 -25.18 -7.56 -5.07
CA GLY A 241 -24.10 -7.48 -4.08
C GLY A 241 -22.68 -7.66 -4.65
N PRO A 242 -21.62 -7.20 -3.95
CA PRO A 242 -20.24 -7.48 -4.35
C PRO A 242 -20.01 -8.99 -4.38
N SER A 243 -19.68 -9.53 -5.56
CA SER A 243 -19.50 -10.96 -5.75
C SER A 243 -18.29 -11.46 -4.96
N LEU A 244 -18.52 -12.30 -3.96
CA LEU A 244 -17.47 -13.09 -3.32
C LEU A 244 -16.99 -14.15 -4.31
N LYS A 245 -15.76 -14.03 -4.78
CA LYS A 245 -15.13 -15.05 -5.64
C LYS A 245 -14.02 -15.74 -4.86
N LEU A 246 -14.01 -17.07 -4.94
CA LEU A 246 -12.82 -17.85 -4.57
C LEU A 246 -11.71 -17.50 -5.56
N VAL A 247 -10.62 -16.93 -5.05
CA VAL A 247 -9.43 -16.66 -5.86
C VAL A 247 -8.67 -17.98 -6.01
N LYS A 248 -8.55 -18.47 -7.25
CA LYS A 248 -7.82 -19.71 -7.60
C LYS A 248 -6.31 -19.49 -7.57
#